data_AF-A0A6L6XGI3-F1
#
_entry.id   AF-A0A6L6XGI3-F1
#
_cell.length_a   1.000
_cell.length_b   1.000
_cell.length_c   1.000
_cell.angle_alpha   90.00
_cell.angle_beta   90.00
_cell.angle_gamma   90.00
#
_symmetry.space_group_name_H-M   'P 1'
#
loop_
_entity.id
_entity.type
_entity.pdbx_description
1 polymer ?
#
loop_
_entity_poly.entity_id
_entity_poly.type
_entity_poly.pdbx_seq_one_letter_code
_entity_poly.pdbx_strand_id
1 'polypeptide(L)'
;MEDKKYKIADLQEKSEEWKIPFSNLLAGFVLEEFMLRFSASEFKNRFLLRNGTVLGLEQYRKKNILKLDFFCEPDDRIPEKLLQLYLQKKEQSPVRWKGTISSQQAGTCLELQGQFEEMKVPVTVGIHFMHLGKIWGLVERQIPFLMDETVQIEWKEFPAELVLAKQIFVILRDMELIPDMEIYREVFFILRNETLNGRHVCELLEDMCKTEEMIPDMERAEQIFSYRDYPYMKKRWEKFCRHSAIAGTETLKWEEEMECFHHFLGDMWEAVCRDEVFFGDWMPELARFLG
;
A
#
# COMPACT_ATOMS: atom_id res chain seq x y z
N MET A 1 -21.76 -5.68 -25.77
CA MET A 1 -20.30 -5.89 -25.92
C MET A 1 -20.13 -7.27 -26.51
N GLU A 2 -19.55 -7.35 -27.70
CA GLU A 2 -19.25 -8.64 -28.33
C GLU A 2 -18.27 -9.44 -27.48
N ASP A 3 -18.52 -10.75 -27.35
CA ASP A 3 -17.66 -11.72 -26.67
C ASP A 3 -16.31 -11.85 -27.38
N LYS A 4 -15.38 -10.91 -27.15
CA LYS A 4 -14.00 -11.05 -27.59
C LYS A 4 -13.29 -12.09 -26.72
N LYS A 5 -13.16 -13.30 -27.25
CA LYS A 5 -12.22 -14.30 -26.72
C LYS A 5 -10.81 -13.98 -27.19
N TYR A 6 -10.05 -13.31 -26.33
CA TYR A 6 -8.61 -13.12 -26.54
C TYR A 6 -7.89 -14.47 -26.58
N LYS A 7 -6.90 -14.58 -27.47
CA LYS A 7 -6.04 -15.76 -27.67
C LYS A 7 -4.56 -15.39 -27.52
N ILE A 8 -3.69 -16.38 -27.36
CA ILE A 8 -2.24 -16.16 -27.33
C ILE A 8 -1.74 -15.45 -28.58
N ALA A 9 -2.31 -15.74 -29.76
CA ALA A 9 -1.93 -15.09 -31.02
C ALA A 9 -2.11 -13.56 -30.97
N ASP A 10 -3.21 -13.07 -30.38
CA ASP A 10 -3.48 -11.63 -30.25
C ASP A 10 -2.44 -10.95 -29.34
N LEU A 11 -2.00 -11.67 -28.30
CA LEU A 11 -0.98 -11.18 -27.38
C LEU A 11 0.43 -11.24 -28.00
N GLN A 12 0.70 -12.22 -28.87
CA GLN A 12 1.95 -12.31 -29.64
C GLN A 12 2.07 -11.12 -30.62
N GLU A 13 1.00 -10.78 -31.33
CA GLU A 13 0.97 -9.62 -32.22
C GLU A 13 1.29 -8.32 -31.45
N LYS A 14 0.64 -8.09 -30.30
CA LYS A 14 0.95 -6.93 -29.44
C LYS A 14 2.38 -6.94 -28.90
N SER A 15 2.92 -8.12 -28.58
CA SER A 15 4.31 -8.28 -28.12
C SER A 15 5.31 -7.82 -29.19
N GLU A 16 5.06 -8.21 -30.45
CA GLU A 16 5.87 -7.78 -31.59
C GLU A 16 5.72 -6.29 -31.88
N GLU A 17 4.48 -5.79 -31.92
CA GLU A 17 4.14 -4.39 -32.17
C GLU A 17 4.82 -3.44 -31.16
N TRP A 18 4.66 -3.74 -29.87
CA TRP A 18 5.16 -2.90 -28.79
C TRP A 18 6.60 -3.20 -28.38
N LYS A 19 7.22 -4.21 -29.01
CA LYS A 19 8.58 -4.67 -28.72
C LYS A 19 8.79 -5.02 -27.25
N ILE A 20 7.76 -5.59 -26.63
CA ILE A 20 7.78 -6.09 -25.26
C ILE A 20 7.99 -7.60 -25.31
N PRO A 21 8.92 -8.20 -24.55
CA PRO A 21 9.08 -9.65 -24.53
C PRO A 21 7.75 -10.35 -24.24
N PHE A 22 7.39 -11.38 -25.02
CA PHE A 22 6.11 -12.07 -24.88
C PHE A 22 5.85 -12.56 -23.44
N SER A 23 6.88 -13.12 -22.79
CA SER A 23 6.80 -13.53 -21.38
C SER A 23 6.41 -12.39 -20.45
N ASN A 24 6.88 -11.18 -20.74
CA ASN A 24 6.56 -10.02 -19.94
C ASN A 24 5.14 -9.56 -20.18
N LEU A 25 4.73 -9.50 -21.45
CA LEU A 25 3.39 -9.06 -21.81
C LEU A 25 2.32 -10.03 -21.31
N LEU A 26 2.61 -11.35 -21.34
CA LEU A 26 1.77 -12.40 -20.75
C LEU A 26 1.58 -12.23 -19.25
N ALA A 27 2.66 -11.94 -18.52
CA ALA A 27 2.56 -11.71 -17.09
C ALA A 27 1.80 -10.41 -16.76
N GLY A 28 2.01 -9.34 -17.54
CA GLY A 28 1.23 -8.10 -17.42
C GLY A 28 -0.26 -8.33 -17.70
N PHE A 29 -0.58 -9.03 -18.79
CA PHE A 29 -1.95 -9.42 -19.14
C PHE A 29 -2.65 -10.22 -18.03
N VAL A 30 -1.98 -11.21 -17.43
CA VAL A 30 -2.57 -12.00 -16.34
C VAL A 30 -2.81 -11.14 -15.09
N LEU A 31 -1.91 -10.19 -14.78
CA LEU A 31 -2.11 -9.24 -13.68
C LEU A 31 -3.28 -8.27 -13.95
N GLU A 32 -3.39 -7.77 -15.17
CA GLU A 32 -4.49 -6.91 -15.57
C GLU A 32 -5.83 -7.65 -15.59
N GLU A 33 -5.88 -8.90 -16.05
CA GLU A 33 -7.06 -9.75 -15.96
C GLU A 33 -7.48 -9.98 -14.50
N PHE A 34 -6.52 -10.17 -13.59
CA PHE A 34 -6.81 -10.18 -12.16
C PHE A 34 -7.46 -8.86 -11.74
N MET A 35 -6.81 -7.73 -12.03
CA MET A 35 -7.28 -6.41 -11.60
C MET A 35 -8.61 -5.98 -12.24
N LEU A 36 -8.88 -6.37 -13.48
CA LEU A 36 -10.15 -6.14 -14.17
C LEU A 36 -11.29 -6.90 -13.47
N ARG A 37 -11.04 -8.15 -13.09
CA ARG A 37 -12.01 -8.94 -12.30
C ARG A 37 -12.19 -8.38 -10.90
N PHE A 38 -11.11 -7.91 -10.29
CA PHE A 38 -11.09 -7.26 -8.99
C PHE A 38 -11.94 -5.98 -8.99
N SER A 39 -11.71 -5.10 -9.96
CA SER A 39 -12.39 -3.80 -10.09
C SER A 39 -13.88 -3.96 -10.36
N ALA A 40 -14.30 -5.03 -11.04
CA ALA A 40 -15.70 -5.36 -11.26
C ALA A 40 -16.39 -6.08 -10.08
N SER A 41 -15.68 -6.32 -8.97
CA SER A 41 -16.19 -7.09 -7.82
C SER A 41 -16.63 -6.21 -6.65
N GLU A 42 -17.28 -6.82 -5.65
CA GLU A 42 -17.62 -6.17 -4.38
C GLU A 42 -16.39 -5.68 -3.60
N PHE A 43 -15.18 -6.13 -3.97
CA PHE A 43 -13.94 -5.81 -3.27
C PHE A 43 -13.30 -4.49 -3.72
N LYS A 44 -13.69 -3.92 -4.88
CA LYS A 44 -13.07 -2.69 -5.44
C LYS A 44 -12.91 -1.57 -4.41
N ASN A 45 -13.94 -1.36 -3.60
CA ASN A 45 -13.98 -0.28 -2.61
C ASN A 45 -13.55 -0.70 -1.20
N ARG A 46 -13.22 -1.99 -1.00
CA ARG A 46 -12.81 -2.55 0.30
C ARG A 46 -11.31 -2.72 0.45
N PHE A 47 -10.55 -2.59 -0.64
CA PHE A 47 -9.10 -2.67 -0.62
C PHE A 47 -8.44 -1.44 -1.23
N LEU A 48 -7.18 -1.24 -0.84
CA LEU A 48 -6.26 -0.29 -1.43
C LEU A 48 -5.07 -1.06 -1.99
N LEU A 49 -4.72 -0.85 -3.25
CA LEU A 49 -3.52 -1.43 -3.84
C LEU A 49 -2.29 -0.66 -3.33
N ARG A 50 -1.34 -1.37 -2.74
CA ARG A 50 -0.09 -0.83 -2.19
C ARG A 50 0.96 -0.59 -3.28
N ASN A 51 1.06 -1.50 -4.24
CA ASN A 51 2.12 -1.51 -5.24
C ASN A 51 1.58 -1.38 -6.67
N GLY A 52 0.75 -0.35 -6.95
CA GLY A 52 0.12 -0.15 -8.26
C GLY A 52 1.09 0.03 -9.43
N THR A 53 2.33 0.44 -9.15
CA THR A 53 3.42 0.58 -10.14
C THR A 53 3.82 -0.73 -10.81
N VAL A 54 3.36 -1.89 -10.32
CA VAL A 54 3.59 -3.19 -10.99
C VAL A 54 2.76 -3.37 -12.26
N LEU A 55 1.80 -2.48 -12.52
CA LEU A 55 0.88 -2.51 -13.66
C LEU A 55 1.26 -1.48 -14.74
N GLY A 56 0.85 -1.74 -15.99
CA GLY A 56 1.03 -0.86 -17.14
C GLY A 56 2.28 -1.13 -17.97
N LEU A 57 2.24 -0.65 -19.22
CA LEU A 57 3.24 -0.96 -20.26
C LEU A 57 4.68 -0.59 -19.87
N GLU A 58 4.87 0.53 -19.15
CA GLU A 58 6.20 0.95 -18.71
C GLU A 58 6.85 -0.07 -17.77
N GLN A 59 6.05 -0.72 -16.91
CA GLN A 59 6.57 -1.78 -16.05
C GLN A 59 6.81 -3.07 -16.83
N TYR A 60 5.92 -3.43 -17.77
CA TYR A 60 6.05 -4.66 -18.56
C TYR A 60 7.27 -4.66 -19.49
N ARG A 61 7.75 -3.48 -19.89
CA ARG A 61 9.03 -3.35 -20.62
C ARG A 61 10.26 -3.68 -19.76
N LYS A 62 10.14 -3.62 -18.43
CA LYS A 62 11.22 -3.89 -17.47
C LYS A 62 11.15 -5.35 -17.01
N LYS A 63 11.14 -5.57 -15.69
CA LYS A 63 10.99 -6.88 -15.05
C LYS A 63 9.63 -6.93 -14.38
N ASN A 64 8.88 -8.00 -14.63
CA ASN A 64 7.60 -8.17 -13.98
C ASN A 64 7.74 -8.57 -12.52
N ILE A 65 6.89 -7.96 -11.71
CA ILE A 65 6.68 -8.30 -10.31
C ILE A 65 5.29 -8.92 -10.25
N LEU A 66 5.25 -10.24 -10.12
CA LEU A 66 4.00 -11.03 -10.09
C LEU A 66 3.37 -11.06 -8.69
N LYS A 67 3.45 -9.93 -7.99
CA LYS A 67 2.92 -9.76 -6.63
C LYS A 67 2.06 -8.51 -6.57
N LEU A 68 0.82 -8.66 -6.12
CA LEU A 68 -0.08 -7.55 -5.80
C LEU A 68 -0.28 -7.51 -4.29
N ASP A 69 0.07 -6.41 -3.66
CA ASP A 69 -0.10 -6.23 -2.21
C ASP A 69 -1.23 -5.26 -1.97
N PHE A 70 -2.18 -5.64 -1.12
CA PHE A 70 -3.33 -4.81 -0.79
C PHE A 70 -3.47 -4.59 0.71
N PHE A 71 -4.03 -3.44 1.07
CA PHE A 71 -4.59 -3.16 2.38
C PHE A 71 -6.10 -3.34 2.39
N CYS A 72 -6.67 -3.92 3.44
CA CYS A 72 -8.12 -3.94 3.66
C CYS A 72 -8.48 -3.86 5.15
N GLU A 73 -9.75 -3.55 5.42
CA GLU A 73 -10.30 -3.60 6.79
C GLU A 73 -10.17 -5.02 7.37
N PRO A 74 -9.86 -5.17 8.68
CA PRO A 74 -9.78 -6.47 9.33
C PRO A 74 -11.09 -7.26 9.20
N ASP A 75 -11.06 -8.35 8.44
CA ASP A 75 -12.17 -9.29 8.25
C ASP A 75 -11.59 -10.63 7.76
N ASP A 76 -11.48 -11.59 8.67
CA ASP A 76 -10.86 -12.91 8.42
C ASP A 76 -11.53 -13.69 7.29
N ARG A 77 -12.74 -13.31 6.86
CA ARG A 77 -13.47 -13.97 5.77
C ARG A 77 -13.10 -13.42 4.39
N ILE A 78 -12.44 -12.26 4.33
CA ILE A 78 -12.08 -11.61 3.06
C ILE A 78 -11.16 -12.50 2.21
N PRO A 79 -10.07 -13.08 2.73
CA PRO A 79 -9.16 -13.89 1.90
C PRO A 79 -9.86 -15.06 1.21
N GLU A 80 -10.68 -15.82 1.95
CA GLU A 80 -11.46 -16.94 1.42
C GLU A 80 -12.47 -16.50 0.38
N LYS A 81 -13.21 -15.41 0.62
CA LYS A 81 -14.18 -14.89 -0.35
C LYS A 81 -13.49 -14.39 -1.62
N LEU A 82 -12.34 -13.73 -1.49
CA LEU A 82 -11.54 -13.27 -2.62
C LEU A 82 -11.02 -14.46 -3.43
N LEU A 83 -10.48 -15.50 -2.77
CA LEU A 83 -10.05 -16.72 -3.45
C LEU A 83 -11.23 -17.36 -4.20
N GLN A 84 -12.38 -17.51 -3.55
CA GLN A 84 -13.59 -18.07 -4.17
C GLN A 84 -14.03 -17.30 -5.42
N LEU A 85 -13.97 -15.96 -5.39
CA LEU A 85 -14.26 -15.13 -6.57
C LEU A 85 -13.38 -15.53 -7.77
N TYR A 86 -12.09 -15.79 -7.54
CA TYR A 86 -11.17 -16.16 -8.61
C TYR A 86 -11.36 -17.61 -9.08
N LEU A 87 -11.58 -18.55 -8.16
CA LEU A 87 -11.78 -19.97 -8.49
C LEU A 87 -13.09 -20.25 -9.23
N GLN A 88 -14.11 -19.38 -9.09
CA GLN A 88 -15.34 -19.49 -9.86
C GLN A 88 -15.06 -19.28 -11.37
N LYS A 89 -15.48 -20.25 -12.19
CA LYS A 89 -15.37 -20.16 -13.64
C LYS A 89 -16.34 -19.09 -14.16
N LYS A 90 -15.83 -18.01 -14.76
CA LYS A 90 -16.65 -17.09 -15.57
C LYS A 90 -16.39 -17.39 -17.04
N GLU A 91 -17.46 -17.60 -17.81
CA GLU A 91 -17.36 -17.93 -19.24
C GLU A 91 -16.67 -16.84 -20.08
N GLN A 92 -16.73 -15.60 -19.60
CA GLN A 92 -16.17 -14.42 -20.28
C GLN A 92 -14.71 -14.14 -19.93
N SER A 93 -14.13 -14.77 -18.90
CA SER A 93 -12.72 -14.51 -18.54
C SER A 93 -11.80 -15.45 -19.31
N PRO A 94 -10.80 -14.93 -20.06
CA PRO A 94 -9.81 -15.73 -20.77
C PRO A 94 -8.87 -16.50 -19.82
N VAL A 95 -8.72 -16.03 -18.58
CA VAL A 95 -7.81 -16.62 -17.58
C VAL A 95 -8.57 -17.48 -16.59
N ARG A 96 -8.13 -18.74 -16.45
CA ARG A 96 -8.62 -19.67 -15.43
C ARG A 96 -7.69 -19.66 -14.23
N TRP A 97 -8.26 -19.51 -13.04
CA TRP A 97 -7.48 -19.40 -11.81
C TRP A 97 -7.52 -20.70 -11.01
N LYS A 98 -6.38 -21.04 -10.42
CA LYS A 98 -6.24 -22.01 -9.33
C LYS A 98 -5.41 -21.36 -8.23
N GLY A 99 -5.55 -21.81 -6.99
CA GLY A 99 -4.72 -21.31 -5.92
C GLY A 99 -5.15 -21.74 -4.54
N THR A 100 -4.36 -21.32 -3.57
CA THR A 100 -4.51 -21.62 -2.15
C THR A 100 -4.25 -20.37 -1.32
N ILE A 101 -4.68 -20.42 -0.06
CA ILE A 101 -4.35 -19.39 0.94
C ILE A 101 -3.23 -19.94 1.82
N SER A 102 -2.22 -19.12 2.06
CA SER A 102 -1.16 -19.34 3.05
C SER A 102 -1.18 -18.21 4.07
N SER A 103 -1.14 -18.56 5.35
CA SER A 103 -1.02 -17.57 6.43
C SER A 103 0.45 -17.15 6.58
N GLN A 104 0.70 -15.85 6.68
CA GLN A 104 2.02 -15.28 6.91
C GLN A 104 2.02 -14.46 8.21
N GLN A 105 3.22 -14.16 8.75
CA GLN A 105 3.34 -13.36 9.97
C GLN A 105 2.74 -11.94 9.84
N ALA A 106 2.72 -11.39 8.61
CA ALA A 106 2.26 -10.02 8.33
C ALA A 106 0.89 -9.96 7.61
N GLY A 107 0.13 -11.06 7.60
CA GLY A 107 -1.20 -11.11 6.99
C GLY A 107 -1.50 -12.42 6.25
N THR A 108 -2.39 -12.34 5.27
CA THR A 108 -2.82 -13.49 4.48
C THR A 108 -2.30 -13.38 3.05
N CYS A 109 -1.75 -14.46 2.52
CA CYS A 109 -1.23 -14.52 1.17
C CYS A 109 -2.08 -15.49 0.32
N LEU A 110 -2.49 -15.07 -0.87
CA LEU A 110 -3.10 -15.95 -1.85
C LEU A 110 -2.01 -16.30 -2.88
N GLU A 111 -1.77 -17.60 -3.03
CA GLU A 111 -0.88 -18.15 -4.04
C GLU A 111 -1.74 -18.62 -5.20
N LEU A 112 -1.84 -17.78 -6.23
CA LEU A 112 -2.66 -18.02 -7.41
C LEU A 112 -1.80 -18.45 -8.61
N GLN A 113 -2.41 -19.17 -9.53
CA GLN A 113 -1.86 -19.50 -10.82
C GLN A 113 -2.92 -19.19 -11.88
N GLY A 114 -2.69 -18.14 -12.66
CA GLY A 114 -3.49 -17.78 -13.82
C GLY A 114 -3.10 -18.65 -15.01
N GLN A 115 -4.06 -19.37 -15.58
CA GLN A 115 -3.89 -20.16 -16.79
C GLN A 115 -4.58 -19.47 -17.97
N PHE A 116 -3.79 -19.03 -18.94
CA PHE A 116 -4.25 -18.51 -20.22
C PHE A 116 -3.88 -19.52 -21.31
N GLU A 117 -4.87 -20.14 -21.92
CA GLU A 117 -4.71 -21.32 -22.80
C GLU A 117 -3.80 -22.40 -22.15
N GLU A 118 -2.64 -22.73 -22.74
CA GLU A 118 -1.65 -23.65 -22.19
C GLU A 118 -0.67 -23.02 -21.19
N MET A 119 -0.57 -21.69 -21.17
CA MET A 119 0.41 -20.96 -20.38
C MET A 119 -0.06 -20.76 -18.94
N LYS A 120 0.88 -20.87 -17.99
CA LYS A 120 0.64 -20.73 -16.56
C LYS A 120 1.53 -19.65 -15.99
N VAL A 121 0.92 -18.68 -15.31
CA VAL A 121 1.60 -17.55 -14.68
C VAL A 121 1.28 -17.56 -13.19
N PRO A 122 2.29 -17.66 -12.30
CA PRO A 122 2.05 -17.53 -10.86
C PRO A 122 1.75 -16.06 -10.53
N VAL A 123 0.79 -15.84 -9.63
CA VAL A 123 0.46 -14.51 -9.09
C VAL A 123 0.32 -14.64 -7.59
N THR A 124 1.06 -13.83 -6.86
CA THR A 124 0.99 -13.75 -5.41
C THR A 124 0.16 -12.53 -5.03
N VAL A 125 -0.81 -12.70 -4.12
CA VAL A 125 -1.60 -11.58 -3.60
C VAL A 125 -1.42 -11.49 -2.10
N GLY A 126 -0.73 -10.45 -1.64
CA GLY A 126 -0.60 -10.14 -0.22
C GLY A 126 -1.79 -9.33 0.27
N ILE A 127 -2.38 -9.74 1.39
CA ILE A 127 -3.47 -9.02 2.06
C ILE A 127 -3.00 -8.64 3.45
N HIS A 128 -2.91 -7.34 3.67
CA HIS A 128 -2.53 -6.72 4.94
C HIS A 128 -3.74 -6.01 5.54
N PHE A 129 -3.95 -6.17 6.84
CA PHE A 129 -5.11 -5.56 7.50
C PHE A 129 -4.77 -4.19 8.10
N MET A 130 -5.63 -3.19 7.85
CA MET A 130 -5.51 -1.80 8.30
C MET A 130 -6.91 -1.17 8.37
N HIS A 131 -7.20 -0.30 9.35
CA HIS A 131 -8.49 0.41 9.36
C HIS A 131 -8.49 1.56 8.35
N LEU A 132 -9.09 1.31 7.18
CA LEU A 132 -9.13 2.22 6.05
C LEU A 132 -9.97 3.47 6.29
N GLY A 133 -11.00 3.38 7.15
CA GLY A 133 -11.94 4.48 7.41
C GLY A 133 -11.30 5.75 7.98
N LYS A 134 -10.06 5.67 8.48
CA LYS A 134 -9.32 6.80 9.07
C LYS A 134 -8.12 7.24 8.22
N ILE A 135 -7.89 6.58 7.08
CA ILE A 135 -6.77 6.88 6.19
C ILE A 135 -7.15 8.05 5.27
N TRP A 136 -6.37 9.12 5.34
CA TRP A 136 -6.58 10.29 4.49
C TRP A 136 -5.58 10.28 3.32
N GLY A 137 -5.99 10.79 2.16
CA GLY A 137 -5.10 10.89 0.99
C GLY A 137 -5.08 9.67 0.07
N LEU A 138 -6.15 8.88 0.03
CA LEU A 138 -6.30 7.81 -0.96
C LEU A 138 -6.38 8.40 -2.38
N VAL A 139 -5.76 7.72 -3.34
CA VAL A 139 -5.71 8.15 -4.74
C VAL A 139 -6.47 7.15 -5.60
N GLU A 140 -7.36 7.63 -6.45
CA GLU A 140 -7.98 6.79 -7.48
C GLU A 140 -7.04 6.70 -8.69
N ARG A 141 -6.84 5.48 -9.18
CA ARG A 141 -6.00 5.18 -10.33
C ARG A 141 -6.78 4.39 -11.36
N GLN A 142 -6.42 4.62 -12.61
CA GLN A 142 -6.93 3.85 -13.73
C GLN A 142 -5.84 3.63 -14.80
N ILE A 143 -5.90 2.49 -15.46
CA ILE A 143 -5.13 2.21 -16.68
C ILE A 143 -6.04 1.60 -17.73
N PRO A 144 -5.75 1.83 -19.04
CA PRO A 144 -6.40 1.08 -20.10
C PRO A 144 -6.00 -0.40 -20.02
N PHE A 145 -6.96 -1.28 -20.28
CA PHE A 145 -6.71 -2.71 -20.39
C PHE A 145 -5.90 -3.01 -21.65
N LEU A 146 -4.86 -3.83 -21.49
CA LEU A 146 -3.87 -4.16 -22.51
C LEU A 146 -4.49 -4.69 -23.80
N MET A 147 -5.52 -5.53 -23.71
CA MET A 147 -6.15 -6.14 -24.88
C MET A 147 -7.28 -5.29 -25.50
N ASP A 148 -7.83 -4.34 -24.76
CA ASP A 148 -8.87 -3.43 -25.24
C ASP A 148 -8.79 -2.10 -24.49
N GLU A 149 -8.15 -1.10 -25.12
CA GLU A 149 -7.90 0.21 -24.51
C GLU A 149 -9.18 1.00 -24.18
N THR A 150 -10.34 0.57 -24.70
CA THR A 150 -11.64 1.16 -24.34
C THR A 150 -12.11 0.74 -22.96
N VAL A 151 -11.56 -0.35 -22.42
CA VAL A 151 -11.86 -0.86 -21.08
C VAL A 151 -10.86 -0.28 -20.10
N GLN A 152 -11.34 0.33 -19.01
CA GLN A 152 -10.51 0.89 -17.95
C GLN A 152 -10.50 -0.03 -16.72
N ILE A 153 -9.31 -0.26 -16.17
CA ILE A 153 -9.12 -0.96 -14.90
C ILE A 153 -8.92 0.10 -13.84
N GLU A 154 -9.84 0.17 -12.88
CA GLU A 154 -9.85 1.19 -11.83
C GLU A 154 -9.63 0.59 -10.43
N TRP A 155 -8.83 1.26 -9.60
CA TRP A 155 -8.63 0.89 -8.20
C TRP A 155 -8.32 2.12 -7.32
N LYS A 156 -8.37 1.91 -6.00
CA LYS A 156 -7.85 2.87 -5.02
C LYS A 156 -6.44 2.47 -4.62
N GLU A 157 -5.52 3.41 -4.65
CA GLU A 157 -4.11 3.23 -4.32
C GLU A 157 -3.81 3.75 -2.91
N PHE A 158 -2.85 3.11 -2.24
CA PHE A 158 -2.30 3.54 -0.96
C PHE A 158 -0.96 4.25 -1.17
N PRO A 159 -0.93 5.59 -1.25
CA PRO A 159 0.31 6.35 -1.39
C PRO A 159 1.00 6.51 -0.02
N ALA A 160 1.95 5.62 0.29
CA ALA A 160 2.58 5.53 1.60
C ALA A 160 3.08 6.87 2.16
N GLU A 161 3.81 7.65 1.36
CA GLU A 161 4.38 8.95 1.77
C GLU A 161 3.29 9.99 2.09
N LEU A 162 2.23 10.04 1.28
CA LEU A 162 1.10 10.95 1.48
C LEU A 162 0.28 10.58 2.72
N VAL A 163 0.02 9.28 2.92
CA VAL A 163 -0.67 8.81 4.11
C VAL A 163 0.15 9.10 5.36
N LEU A 164 1.45 8.78 5.34
CA LEU A 164 2.37 9.03 6.44
C LEU A 164 2.41 10.51 6.80
N ALA A 165 2.64 11.38 5.81
CA ALA A 165 2.70 12.83 6.03
C ALA A 165 1.42 13.35 6.71
N LYS A 166 0.24 12.89 6.27
CA LYS A 166 -1.04 13.30 6.85
C LYS A 166 -1.20 12.85 8.29
N GLN A 167 -0.82 11.61 8.61
CA GLN A 167 -0.89 11.11 9.98
C GLN A 167 0.12 11.84 10.89
N ILE A 168 1.35 12.09 10.41
CA ILE A 168 2.35 12.88 11.13
C ILE A 168 1.85 14.30 11.39
N PHE A 169 1.23 14.94 10.39
CA PHE A 169 0.68 16.28 10.53
C PHE A 169 -0.39 16.33 11.62
N VAL A 170 -1.30 15.36 11.67
CA VAL A 170 -2.31 15.26 12.74
C VAL A 170 -1.65 15.03 14.10
N ILE A 171 -0.57 14.23 14.18
CA ILE A 171 0.20 14.04 15.41
C ILE A 171 0.82 15.36 15.89
N LEU A 172 1.43 16.13 14.98
CA LEU A 172 2.03 17.44 15.27
C LEU A 172 1.00 18.50 15.66
N ARG A 173 -0.20 18.44 15.08
CA ARG A 173 -1.29 19.38 15.35
C ARG A 173 -1.99 19.10 16.67
N ASP A 174 -2.37 17.85 16.90
CA ASP A 174 -3.25 17.46 18.01
C ASP A 174 -2.48 16.94 19.24
N MET A 175 -1.22 16.53 19.08
CA MET A 175 -0.34 16.10 20.17
C MET A 175 -0.99 15.05 21.08
N GLU A 176 -1.04 15.26 22.39
CA GLU A 176 -1.69 14.33 23.34
C GLU A 176 -3.22 14.27 23.20
N LEU A 177 -3.84 15.22 22.51
CA LEU A 177 -5.29 15.32 22.33
C LEU A 177 -5.82 14.43 21.20
N ILE A 178 -4.95 13.74 20.48
CA ILE A 178 -5.34 12.70 19.52
C ILE A 178 -6.31 11.74 20.21
N PRO A 179 -7.49 11.45 19.64
CA PRO A 179 -8.51 10.65 20.31
C PRO A 179 -8.20 9.14 20.29
N ASP A 180 -7.52 8.67 19.25
CA ASP A 180 -7.30 7.26 18.97
C ASP A 180 -5.83 6.98 18.64
N MET A 181 -5.27 5.93 19.27
CA MET A 181 -3.87 5.53 19.09
C MET A 181 -3.60 4.81 17.78
N GLU A 182 -4.64 4.47 17.01
CA GLU A 182 -4.48 3.90 15.66
C GLU A 182 -3.55 4.71 14.77
N ILE A 183 -3.59 6.03 14.86
CA ILE A 183 -2.73 6.91 14.06
C ILE A 183 -1.24 6.58 14.23
N TYR A 184 -0.81 6.29 15.46
CA TYR A 184 0.56 5.89 15.74
C TYR A 184 0.85 4.51 15.14
N ARG A 185 -0.08 3.55 15.23
CA ARG A 185 0.09 2.23 14.63
C ARG A 185 0.30 2.31 13.12
N GLU A 186 -0.48 3.15 12.43
CA GLU A 186 -0.34 3.34 10.99
C GLU A 186 1.01 3.94 10.62
N VAL A 187 1.45 4.99 11.34
CA VAL A 187 2.78 5.57 11.18
C VAL A 187 3.86 4.50 11.38
N PHE A 188 3.82 3.77 12.49
CA PHE A 188 4.81 2.74 12.81
C PHE A 188 4.83 1.61 11.78
N PHE A 189 3.66 1.22 11.29
CA PHE A 189 3.53 0.23 10.22
C PHE A 189 4.22 0.72 8.95
N ILE A 190 3.95 1.95 8.49
CA ILE A 190 4.57 2.51 7.29
C ILE A 190 6.09 2.58 7.46
N LEU A 191 6.57 3.13 8.59
CA LEU A 191 8.00 3.28 8.87
C LEU A 191 8.74 1.94 8.93
N ARG A 192 8.08 0.85 9.29
CA ARG A 192 8.68 -0.49 9.35
C ARG A 192 8.64 -1.28 8.05
N ASN A 193 7.82 -0.86 7.08
CA ASN A 193 7.50 -1.71 5.93
C ASN A 193 7.70 -1.01 4.58
N GLU A 194 7.80 0.32 4.55
CA GLU A 194 7.90 1.11 3.32
C GLU A 194 9.26 1.80 3.23
N THR A 195 9.87 1.71 2.05
CA THR A 195 10.95 2.62 1.65
C THR A 195 10.33 3.95 1.26
N LEU A 196 10.78 5.06 1.85
CA LEU A 196 10.13 6.36 1.66
C LEU A 196 11.14 7.41 1.19
N ASN A 197 10.73 8.23 0.24
CA ASN A 197 11.45 9.43 -0.14
C ASN A 197 11.21 10.51 0.93
N GLY A 198 12.21 10.74 1.78
CA GLY A 198 12.09 11.70 2.90
C GLY A 198 11.83 13.13 2.43
N ARG A 199 12.38 13.51 1.27
CA ARG A 199 12.13 14.83 0.67
C ARG A 199 10.66 15.02 0.31
N HIS A 200 10.05 14.03 -0.34
CA HIS A 200 8.62 14.13 -0.71
C HIS A 200 7.73 14.22 0.54
N VAL A 201 8.07 13.49 1.61
CA VAL A 201 7.36 13.62 2.89
C VAL A 201 7.50 15.02 3.50
N CYS A 202 8.68 15.65 3.42
CA CYS A 202 8.89 17.06 3.83
C CYS A 202 8.01 18.01 3.04
N GLU A 203 8.05 17.93 1.71
CA GLU A 203 7.28 18.80 0.82
C GLU A 203 5.78 18.72 1.13
N LEU A 204 5.27 17.51 1.37
CA LEU A 204 3.89 17.30 1.80
C LEU A 204 3.58 17.93 3.17
N LEU A 205 4.45 17.75 4.15
CA LEU A 205 4.28 18.33 5.48
C LEU A 205 4.29 19.86 5.45
N GLU A 206 5.21 20.46 4.69
CA GLU A 206 5.27 21.91 4.48
C GLU A 206 3.98 22.45 3.86
N ASP A 207 3.46 21.79 2.82
CA ASP A 207 2.23 22.18 2.16
C ASP A 207 1.03 22.11 3.11
N MET A 208 0.97 21.10 3.99
CA MET A 208 -0.05 21.00 5.03
C MET A 208 0.10 22.10 6.09
N CYS A 209 1.32 22.41 6.52
CA CYS A 209 1.59 23.51 7.45
C CYS A 209 1.12 24.85 6.87
N LYS A 210 1.45 25.12 5.59
CA LYS A 210 1.02 26.32 4.87
C LYS A 210 -0.50 26.39 4.73
N THR A 211 -1.15 25.28 4.39
CA THR A 211 -2.60 25.20 4.17
C THR A 211 -3.41 25.43 5.44
N GLU A 212 -2.98 24.85 6.56
CA GLU A 212 -3.66 24.92 7.86
C GLU A 212 -3.12 26.05 8.76
N GLU A 213 -2.27 26.92 8.21
CA GLU A 213 -1.61 28.04 8.91
C GLU A 213 -0.87 27.60 10.20
N MET A 214 -0.37 26.37 10.21
CA MET A 214 0.42 25.82 11.32
C MET A 214 1.89 26.23 11.15
N ILE A 215 2.44 26.97 12.11
CA ILE A 215 3.86 27.32 12.12
C ILE A 215 4.67 26.07 12.50
N PRO A 216 5.60 25.61 11.64
CA PRO A 216 6.51 24.52 12.00
C PRO A 216 7.41 24.94 13.16
N ASP A 217 7.54 24.06 14.15
CA ASP A 217 8.29 24.33 15.37
C ASP A 217 8.85 23.03 15.96
N MET A 218 10.11 23.06 16.35
CA MET A 218 10.79 21.93 16.99
C MET A 218 10.25 21.66 18.39
N GLU A 219 9.75 22.67 19.12
CA GLU A 219 9.22 22.46 20.48
C GLU A 219 8.11 21.41 20.51
N ARG A 220 7.24 21.41 19.48
CA ARG A 220 6.18 20.40 19.33
C ARG A 220 6.75 19.01 19.10
N ALA A 221 7.74 18.88 18.23
CA ALA A 221 8.37 17.60 17.95
C ALA A 221 9.09 17.06 19.19
N GLU A 222 9.83 17.91 19.91
CA GLU A 222 10.49 17.57 21.18
C GLU A 222 9.48 17.11 22.23
N GLN A 223 8.35 17.80 22.35
CA GLN A 223 7.26 17.37 23.24
C GLN A 223 6.73 15.99 22.84
N ILE A 224 6.53 15.73 21.55
CA ILE A 224 6.08 14.42 21.06
C ILE A 224 7.13 13.33 21.31
N PHE A 225 8.43 13.63 21.12
CA PHE A 225 9.51 12.69 21.41
C PHE A 225 9.57 12.32 22.89
N SER A 226 9.25 13.29 23.78
CA SER A 226 9.13 13.02 25.22
C SER A 226 8.02 12.02 25.57
N TYR A 227 7.05 11.78 24.67
CA TYR A 227 5.97 10.82 24.90
C TYR A 227 6.45 9.38 25.00
N ARG A 228 7.66 9.08 24.47
CA ARG A 228 8.34 7.80 24.67
C ARG A 228 8.35 7.38 26.14
N ASP A 229 8.69 8.31 27.02
CA ASP A 229 8.83 8.07 28.47
C ASP A 229 7.62 8.58 29.27
N TYR A 230 6.59 9.09 28.60
CA TYR A 230 5.39 9.63 29.25
C TYR A 230 4.40 8.52 29.64
N PRO A 231 4.15 8.26 30.94
CA PRO A 231 3.36 7.10 31.36
C PRO A 231 1.91 7.11 30.88
N TYR A 232 1.33 8.29 30.64
CA TYR A 232 -0.03 8.41 30.15
C TYR A 232 -0.15 7.89 28.71
N MET A 233 0.70 8.36 27.80
CA MET A 233 0.69 7.95 26.38
C MET A 233 1.00 6.45 26.24
N LYS A 234 1.98 5.95 27.01
CA LYS A 234 2.27 4.51 27.06
C LYS A 234 1.05 3.68 27.46
N LYS A 235 0.33 4.07 28.52
CA LYS A 235 -0.90 3.37 28.94
C LYS A 235 -2.00 3.43 27.89
N ARG A 236 -2.13 4.54 27.15
CA ARG A 236 -3.09 4.64 26.04
C ARG A 236 -2.74 3.67 24.92
N TRP A 237 -1.47 3.61 24.53
CA TRP A 237 -0.97 2.67 23.53
C TRP A 237 -1.22 1.21 23.94
N GLU A 238 -0.82 0.81 25.14
CA GLU A 238 -1.02 -0.56 25.65
C GLU A 238 -2.51 -0.93 25.74
N LYS A 239 -3.38 0.04 26.06
CA LYS A 239 -4.83 -0.18 26.01
C LYS A 239 -5.30 -0.41 24.58
N PHE A 240 -4.83 0.37 23.62
CA PHE A 240 -5.16 0.20 22.21
C PHE A 240 -4.70 -1.17 21.69
N CYS A 241 -3.43 -1.54 21.91
CA CYS A 241 -2.89 -2.83 21.46
C CYS A 241 -3.69 -4.03 21.95
N ARG A 242 -4.16 -4.00 23.22
CA ARG A 242 -4.97 -5.08 23.80
C ARG A 242 -6.35 -5.26 23.17
N HIS A 243 -6.90 -4.22 22.55
CA HIS A 243 -8.23 -4.25 21.93
C HIS A 243 -8.17 -4.18 20.40
N SER A 244 -6.95 -4.18 19.82
CA SER A 244 -6.78 -4.14 18.37
C SER A 244 -7.28 -5.44 17.74
N ALA A 245 -8.02 -5.33 16.65
CA ALA A 245 -8.42 -6.47 15.83
C ALA A 245 -7.33 -6.92 14.84
N ILE A 246 -6.23 -6.16 14.74
CA ILE A 246 -5.13 -6.43 13.81
C ILE A 246 -4.05 -7.24 14.54
N ALA A 247 -3.90 -8.50 14.14
CA ALA A 247 -2.89 -9.40 14.69
C ALA A 247 -1.48 -8.82 14.60
N GLY A 248 -0.66 -9.05 15.63
CA GLY A 248 0.69 -8.52 15.75
C GLY A 248 0.77 -7.14 16.41
N THR A 249 -0.34 -6.39 16.49
CA THR A 249 -0.37 -5.09 17.20
C THR A 249 0.00 -5.23 18.68
N GLU A 250 -0.36 -6.35 19.31
CA GLU A 250 -0.06 -6.68 20.70
C GLU A 250 1.43 -6.87 20.98
N THR A 251 2.23 -7.10 19.94
CA THR A 251 3.70 -7.29 20.05
C THR A 251 4.48 -5.99 19.96
N LEU A 252 3.84 -4.89 19.53
CA LEU A 252 4.50 -3.59 19.34
C LEU A 252 4.75 -2.91 20.70
N LYS A 253 5.98 -2.46 20.92
CA LYS A 253 6.37 -1.77 22.16
C LYS A 253 6.46 -0.27 21.95
N TRP A 254 5.72 0.49 22.75
CA TRP A 254 5.62 1.95 22.64
C TRP A 254 6.98 2.63 22.51
N GLU A 255 7.94 2.24 23.34
CA GLU A 255 9.26 2.87 23.39
C GLU A 255 10.07 2.61 22.12
N GLU A 256 10.04 1.38 21.59
CA GLU A 256 10.76 1.00 20.37
C GLU A 256 10.16 1.70 19.15
N GLU A 257 8.82 1.81 19.09
CA GLU A 257 8.15 2.48 17.99
C GLU A 257 8.34 4.01 18.02
N MET A 258 8.29 4.63 19.21
CA MET A 258 8.56 6.06 19.38
C MET A 258 10.03 6.41 19.08
N GLU A 259 10.96 5.52 19.37
CA GLU A 259 12.37 5.68 19.00
C GLU A 259 12.55 5.66 17.47
N CYS A 260 11.90 4.72 16.77
CA CYS A 260 11.85 4.70 15.31
C CYS A 260 11.22 5.98 14.74
N PHE A 261 10.11 6.44 15.33
CA PHE A 261 9.44 7.66 14.92
C PHE A 261 10.30 8.90 15.12
N HIS A 262 11.06 8.98 16.22
CA HIS A 262 12.02 10.05 16.45
C HIS A 262 13.13 10.05 15.40
N HIS A 263 13.73 8.89 15.08
CA HIS A 263 14.75 8.79 14.02
C HIS A 263 14.24 9.23 12.65
N PHE A 264 12.97 8.97 12.35
CA PHE A 264 12.36 9.41 11.09
C PHE A 264 12.04 10.92 11.11
N LEU A 265 11.39 11.40 12.17
CA LEU A 265 10.85 12.76 12.19
C LEU A 265 11.89 13.82 12.53
N GLY A 266 12.92 13.51 13.35
CA GLY A 266 13.85 14.51 13.92
C GLY A 266 14.51 15.40 12.87
N ASP A 267 15.46 14.84 12.11
CA ASP A 267 16.21 15.58 11.09
C ASP A 267 15.29 16.14 9.98
N MET A 268 14.25 15.37 9.64
CA MET A 268 13.27 15.72 8.63
C MET A 268 12.46 16.97 9.02
N TRP A 269 11.96 17.01 10.26
CA TRP A 269 11.17 18.12 10.78
C TRP A 269 12.03 19.35 11.07
N GLU A 270 13.29 19.15 11.47
CA GLU A 270 14.24 20.24 11.60
C GLU A 270 14.46 20.97 10.27
N ALA A 271 14.58 20.22 9.16
CA ALA A 271 14.66 20.80 7.82
C ALA A 271 13.40 21.61 7.47
N VAL A 272 12.20 21.08 7.76
CA VAL A 272 10.93 21.79 7.57
C VAL A 272 10.87 23.08 8.41
N CYS A 273 11.33 23.05 9.67
CA CYS A 273 11.36 24.24 10.53
C CYS A 273 12.32 25.32 10.05
N ARG A 274 13.39 24.93 9.34
CA ARG A 274 14.43 25.83 8.84
C ARG A 274 14.22 26.26 7.38
N ASP A 275 13.17 25.78 6.71
CA ASP A 275 12.95 25.96 5.27
C ASP A 275 14.15 25.44 4.44
N GLU A 276 14.71 24.31 4.87
CA GLU A 276 15.87 23.65 4.25
C GLU A 276 15.44 22.43 3.43
N VAL A 277 16.15 22.17 2.32
CA VAL A 277 15.88 20.99 1.50
C VAL A 277 16.45 19.75 2.18
N PHE A 278 15.57 18.82 2.57
CA PHE A 278 15.96 17.51 3.09
C PHE A 278 16.36 16.55 1.97
N PHE A 279 17.39 15.75 2.21
CA PHE A 279 17.81 14.66 1.31
C PHE A 279 17.97 13.39 2.11
N GLY A 280 17.28 12.33 1.69
CA GLY A 280 17.44 11.00 2.24
C GLY A 280 16.27 10.10 1.94
N ASP A 281 16.56 8.84 1.64
CA ASP A 281 15.55 7.79 1.53
C ASP A 281 15.52 7.01 2.85
N TRP A 282 14.33 6.91 3.45
CA TRP A 282 14.12 6.12 4.65
C TRP A 282 14.19 4.64 4.31
N MET A 283 15.09 3.93 5.00
CA MET A 283 15.26 2.49 4.87
C MET A 283 14.67 1.76 6.08
N PRO A 284 13.51 1.10 5.93
CA PRO A 284 12.81 0.46 7.05
C PRO A 284 13.66 -0.62 7.72
N GLU A 285 14.49 -1.35 6.96
CA GLU A 285 15.36 -2.41 7.49
C GLU A 285 16.49 -1.88 8.38
N LEU A 286 16.86 -0.61 8.20
CA LEU A 286 17.91 0.06 8.96
C LEU A 286 17.38 1.05 10.00
N ALA A 287 16.08 1.35 9.94
CA ALA A 287 15.41 2.39 10.73
C ALA A 287 16.16 3.74 10.72
N ARG A 288 16.62 4.16 9.52
CA ARG A 288 17.32 5.43 9.30
C ARG A 288 17.25 5.88 7.85
N PHE A 289 17.56 7.16 7.60
CA PHE A 289 17.77 7.69 6.25
C PHE A 289 19.14 7.28 5.68
N LEU A 290 19.18 7.07 4.37
CA LEU A 290 20.41 7.00 3.57
C LEU A 290 20.45 8.16 2.58
N GLY A 291 21.60 8.81 2.47
CA GLY A 291 21.89 9.88 1.51
C GLY A 291 22.99 9.49 0.53
#